data_AF-A0A6N8GNH1-F1
#
_entry.id   AF-A0A6N8GNH1-F1
#
_cell.length_a   1.000
_cell.length_b   1.000
_cell.length_c   1.000
_cell.angle_alpha   90.00
_cell.angle_beta   90.00
_cell.angle_gamma   90.00
#
_symmetry.space_group_name_H-M   'P 1'
#
loop_
_entity.id
_entity.type
_entity.pdbx_description
1 polymer ?
#
loop_
_entity_poly.entity_id
_entity_poly.type
_entity_poly.pdbx_seq_one_letter_code
_entity_poly.pdbx_strand_id
1 'polypeptide(L)'
;MGDRLYELMDARQAADALDAYLAERAPALRRLRKTLVDHGLDPEEMLDGSVYSVSPLWAWISARATECGVAQHPLTEDPTRHSWSSWARHGRLVDPHPTVGTLRLVDGFVSYLGQILCAAVPGAIWVVGEHRIAAHPLLNRPVLAAGHHQIFLPLFPLYGAYQCAYQRFPMSGTEMLAHTRRTIHALEGGGTEAADLEEPMVTVVAEVGCFDVGLREDVAAHPGLVEQLVAELADRDGILSVYRYGPAAIVVDFPDWDELQLDLWCTLWLQRHLPR
;
A
#
# COMPACT_ATOMS: atom_id res chain seq x y z
N MET A 1 21.38 15.20 -2.34
CA MET A 1 20.53 14.82 -3.50
C MET A 1 19.22 14.36 -2.90
N GLY A 2 18.10 15.03 -3.21
CA GLY A 2 16.80 14.61 -2.68
C GLY A 2 16.44 13.20 -3.16
N ASP A 3 15.79 12.42 -2.32
CA ASP A 3 15.31 11.09 -2.69
C ASP A 3 14.31 11.22 -3.84
N ARG A 4 14.61 10.56 -4.97
CA ARG A 4 13.76 10.54 -6.16
C ARG A 4 12.59 9.58 -5.92
N LEU A 5 11.40 9.92 -6.42
CA LEU A 5 10.22 9.07 -6.34
C LEU A 5 10.35 7.87 -7.30
N TYR A 6 9.76 6.72 -6.94
CA TYR A 6 9.83 5.49 -7.74
C TYR A 6 9.40 5.70 -9.20
N GLU A 7 8.31 6.42 -9.43
CA GLU A 7 7.77 6.66 -10.77
C GLU A 7 8.70 7.48 -11.68
N LEU A 8 9.70 8.17 -11.10
CA LEU A 8 10.67 8.97 -11.84
C LEU A 8 12.03 8.26 -12.00
N MET A 9 12.17 7.05 -11.47
CA MET A 9 13.42 6.31 -11.52
C MET A 9 13.67 5.74 -12.91
N ASP A 10 14.92 5.79 -13.35
CA ASP A 10 15.40 4.94 -14.44
C ASP A 10 15.65 3.50 -13.93
N ALA A 11 15.94 2.58 -14.86
CA ALA A 11 16.15 1.17 -14.52
C ALA A 11 17.30 0.94 -13.52
N ARG A 12 18.39 1.73 -13.60
CA ARG A 12 19.52 1.60 -12.67
C ARG A 12 19.12 2.10 -11.28
N GLN A 13 18.42 3.23 -11.21
CA GLN A 13 17.92 3.79 -9.96
C GLN A 13 16.90 2.86 -9.28
N ALA A 14 16.02 2.23 -10.06
CA ALA A 14 15.05 1.26 -9.54
C ALA A 14 15.74 0.00 -8.99
N ALA A 15 16.79 -0.48 -9.65
CA ALA A 15 17.63 -1.58 -9.16
C ALA A 15 18.36 -1.20 -7.86
N ASP A 16 19.00 -0.02 -7.81
CA ASP A 16 19.65 0.50 -6.61
C ASP A 16 18.64 0.64 -5.44
N ALA A 17 17.41 1.05 -5.74
CA ALA A 17 16.33 1.18 -4.76
C ALA A 17 15.81 -0.18 -4.25
N LEU A 18 15.75 -1.20 -5.12
CA LEU A 18 15.46 -2.58 -4.72
C LEU A 18 16.53 -3.10 -3.76
N ASP A 19 17.81 -2.93 -4.09
CA ASP A 19 18.92 -3.36 -3.23
C ASP A 19 18.86 -2.68 -1.85
N ALA A 20 18.62 -1.37 -1.82
CA ALA A 20 18.43 -0.63 -0.58
C ALA A 20 17.23 -1.15 0.22
N TYR A 21 16.09 -1.37 -0.44
CA TYR A 21 14.90 -1.92 0.18
C TYR A 21 15.16 -3.29 0.82
N LEU A 22 15.85 -4.19 0.11
CA LEU A 22 16.19 -5.53 0.61
C LEU A 22 17.19 -5.47 1.78
N ALA A 23 18.21 -4.62 1.70
CA ALA A 23 19.18 -4.42 2.77
C ALA A 23 18.54 -3.92 4.07
N GLU A 24 17.45 -3.16 3.98
CA GLU A 24 16.74 -2.61 5.13
C GLU A 24 15.81 -3.62 5.85
N ARG A 25 15.43 -4.75 5.22
CA ARG A 25 14.42 -5.69 5.76
C ARG A 25 14.84 -6.32 7.10
N ALA A 26 16.04 -6.89 7.17
CA ALA A 26 16.53 -7.53 8.39
C ALA A 26 16.70 -6.52 9.55
N PRO A 27 17.31 -5.33 9.35
CA PRO A 27 17.29 -4.26 10.35
C PRO A 27 15.89 -3.84 10.81
N ALA A 28 14.94 -3.70 9.89
CA ALA A 28 13.56 -3.31 10.21
C ALA A 28 12.86 -4.33 11.11
N LEU A 29 13.00 -5.63 10.80
CA LEU A 29 12.44 -6.69 11.64
C LEU A 29 13.08 -6.72 13.04
N ARG A 30 14.40 -6.50 13.15
CA ARG A 30 15.08 -6.38 14.46
C ARG A 30 14.55 -5.22 15.28
N ARG A 31 14.27 -4.08 14.64
CA ARG A 31 13.64 -2.92 15.31
C ARG A 31 12.25 -3.28 15.82
N LEU A 32 11.41 -3.94 15.01
CA LEU A 32 10.09 -4.39 15.44
C LEU A 32 10.17 -5.35 16.64
N ARG A 33 11.05 -6.37 16.58
CA ARG A 33 11.31 -7.28 17.69
C ARG A 33 11.66 -6.54 18.98
N LYS A 34 12.59 -5.58 18.90
CA LYS A 34 12.94 -4.74 20.04
C LYS A 34 11.73 -3.95 20.56
N THR A 35 10.97 -3.32 19.68
CA THR A 35 9.79 -2.54 20.08
C THR A 35 8.75 -3.41 20.78
N LEU A 36 8.53 -4.65 20.34
CA LEU A 36 7.63 -5.59 21.01
C LEU A 36 8.10 -5.88 22.46
N VAL A 37 9.39 -6.18 22.64
CA VAL A 37 9.98 -6.37 23.99
C VAL A 37 9.82 -5.13 24.86
N ASP A 38 10.11 -3.95 24.31
CA ASP A 38 10.00 -2.67 25.01
C ASP A 38 8.55 -2.38 25.47
N HIS A 39 7.55 -3.02 24.85
CA HIS A 39 6.13 -2.94 25.22
C HIS A 39 5.63 -4.18 25.99
N GLY A 40 6.52 -5.05 26.47
CA GLY A 40 6.19 -6.22 27.28
C GLY A 40 5.53 -7.38 26.52
N LEU A 41 5.64 -7.40 25.19
CA LEU A 41 5.18 -8.51 24.35
C LEU A 41 6.32 -9.47 24.06
N ASP A 42 6.03 -10.77 23.95
CA ASP A 42 6.99 -11.78 23.52
C ASP A 42 7.15 -11.76 21.98
N PRO A 43 8.32 -11.39 21.43
CA PRO A 43 8.52 -11.40 19.99
C PRO A 43 8.46 -12.79 19.37
N GLU A 44 8.76 -13.85 20.11
CA GLU A 44 8.72 -15.22 19.58
C GLU A 44 7.28 -15.70 19.39
N GLU A 45 6.35 -15.24 20.23
CA GLU A 45 4.92 -15.48 20.06
C GLU A 45 4.33 -14.60 18.94
N MET A 46 4.68 -13.31 18.94
CA MET A 46 4.12 -12.32 18.00
C MET A 46 4.67 -12.44 16.56
N LEU A 47 5.86 -13.04 16.39
CA LEU A 47 6.57 -13.18 15.12
C LEU A 47 7.00 -14.64 14.87
N ASP A 48 6.09 -15.58 15.14
CA ASP A 48 6.29 -17.04 15.06
C ASP A 48 6.54 -17.60 13.63
N GLY A 49 6.48 -16.74 12.61
CA GLY A 49 6.60 -17.08 11.20
C GLY A 49 5.31 -17.66 10.59
N SER A 50 4.25 -17.82 11.37
CA SER A 50 2.97 -18.31 10.89
C SER A 50 2.16 -17.18 10.24
N VAL A 51 1.36 -17.52 9.23
CA VAL A 51 0.35 -16.60 8.67
C VAL A 51 -0.63 -16.11 9.75
N TYR A 52 -0.91 -16.90 10.79
CA TYR A 52 -1.90 -16.56 11.81
C TYR A 52 -1.45 -15.40 12.71
N SER A 53 -0.15 -15.24 12.95
CA SER A 53 0.41 -14.12 13.73
C SER A 53 0.19 -12.75 13.09
N VAL A 54 -0.14 -12.70 11.79
CA VAL A 54 -0.46 -11.45 11.07
C VAL A 54 -1.60 -10.69 11.73
N SER A 55 -2.66 -11.40 12.16
CA SER A 55 -3.84 -10.76 12.75
C SER A 55 -3.54 -10.06 14.09
N PRO A 56 -3.04 -10.75 15.13
CA PRO A 56 -2.75 -10.10 16.41
C PRO A 56 -1.65 -9.04 16.29
N LEU A 57 -0.63 -9.27 15.46
CA LEU A 57 0.42 -8.29 15.23
C LEU A 57 -0.11 -7.01 14.58
N TRP A 58 -0.90 -7.14 13.51
CA TRP A 58 -1.47 -5.97 12.84
C TRP A 58 -2.46 -5.22 13.74
N ALA A 59 -3.28 -5.93 14.53
CA ALA A 59 -4.17 -5.30 15.50
C ALA A 59 -3.41 -4.47 16.55
N TRP A 60 -2.26 -4.98 17.03
CA TRP A 60 -1.41 -4.23 17.94
C TRP A 60 -0.76 -3.01 17.26
N ILE A 61 -0.25 -3.17 16.03
CA ILE A 61 0.37 -2.07 15.28
C ILE A 61 -0.63 -0.96 14.99
N SER A 62 -1.84 -1.30 14.55
CA SER A 62 -2.87 -0.31 14.22
C SER A 62 -3.36 0.45 15.45
N ALA A 63 -3.49 -0.22 16.61
CA ALA A 63 -3.79 0.45 17.87
C ALA A 63 -2.70 1.47 18.24
N ARG A 64 -1.41 1.10 18.13
CA ARG A 64 -0.28 2.01 18.38
C ARG A 64 -0.23 3.16 17.38
N ALA A 65 -0.52 2.90 16.11
CA ALA A 65 -0.57 3.92 15.07
C ALA A 65 -1.66 4.96 15.38
N THR A 66 -2.84 4.54 15.85
CA THR A 66 -3.92 5.44 16.27
C THR A 66 -3.50 6.29 17.48
N GLU A 67 -2.81 5.70 18.46
CA GLU A 67 -2.29 6.44 19.62
C GLU A 67 -1.21 7.48 19.23
N CYS A 68 -0.40 7.19 18.21
CA CYS A 68 0.61 8.13 17.71
C CYS A 68 0.04 9.29 16.89
N GLY A 69 -1.11 9.10 16.22
CA GLY A 69 -1.73 10.12 15.38
C GLY A 69 -0.90 10.51 14.15
N VAL A 70 -1.03 11.76 13.73
CA VAL A 70 -0.34 12.35 12.56
C VAL A 70 1.00 12.98 12.94
N ALA A 71 1.89 13.11 11.95
CA ALA A 71 3.11 13.89 12.10
C ALA A 71 2.79 15.37 12.39
N GLN A 72 3.68 16.03 13.16
CA GLN A 72 3.50 17.43 13.56
C GLN A 72 3.91 18.42 12.46
N HIS A 73 4.78 18.01 11.55
CA HIS A 73 5.30 18.83 10.47
C HIS A 73 4.67 18.38 9.15
N PRO A 74 4.46 19.30 8.19
CA PRO A 74 4.14 18.94 6.82
C PRO A 74 5.21 18.00 6.23
N LEU A 75 4.81 17.11 5.33
CA LEU A 75 5.66 16.10 4.69
C LEU A 75 6.90 16.68 3.99
N THR A 76 6.78 17.89 3.43
CA THR A 76 7.88 18.59 2.76
C THR A 76 8.91 19.16 3.73
N GLU A 77 8.51 19.38 4.99
CA GLU A 77 9.31 19.99 6.05
C GLU A 77 9.67 19.00 7.17
N ASP A 78 9.20 17.76 7.09
CA ASP A 78 9.42 16.76 8.15
C ASP A 78 10.93 16.49 8.31
N PRO A 79 11.52 16.84 9.46
CA PRO A 79 12.97 16.74 9.68
C PRO A 79 13.44 15.28 9.75
N THR A 80 12.53 14.33 9.96
CA THR A 80 12.82 12.91 10.12
C THR A 80 12.84 12.15 8.79
N ARG A 81 12.43 12.77 7.67
CA ARG A 81 12.29 12.13 6.35
C ARG A 81 13.52 11.36 5.89
N HIS A 82 14.71 11.90 6.13
CA HIS A 82 15.98 11.25 5.80
C HIS A 82 16.21 9.91 6.52
N SER A 83 15.51 9.67 7.63
CA SER A 83 15.62 8.47 8.46
C SER A 83 14.53 7.42 8.20
N TRP A 84 13.59 7.72 7.29
CA TRP A 84 12.51 6.80 6.94
C TRP A 84 13.06 5.62 6.14
N SER A 85 12.31 4.53 6.02
CA SER A 85 12.66 3.41 5.13
C SER A 85 12.66 3.84 3.67
N SER A 86 13.43 3.16 2.83
CA SER A 86 13.56 3.49 1.40
C SER A 86 12.20 3.50 0.69
N TRP A 87 11.30 2.56 1.02
CA TRP A 87 9.95 2.54 0.45
C TRP A 87 9.11 3.77 0.80
N ALA A 88 9.34 4.39 1.96
CA ALA A 88 8.64 5.62 2.37
C ALA A 88 9.34 6.87 1.84
N ARG A 89 10.68 6.85 1.70
CA ARG A 89 11.45 7.97 1.14
C ARG A 89 11.22 8.16 -0.35
N HIS A 90 11.23 7.05 -1.10
CA HIS A 90 10.97 7.01 -2.54
C HIS A 90 9.48 6.86 -2.87
N GLY A 91 8.66 6.54 -1.87
CA GLY A 91 7.20 6.48 -2.00
C GLY A 91 6.59 7.87 -1.99
N ARG A 92 5.45 8.00 -2.67
CA ARG A 92 4.68 9.22 -2.65
C ARG A 92 3.68 9.20 -1.49
N LEU A 93 4.02 9.88 -0.41
CA LEU A 93 3.16 10.11 0.74
C LEU A 93 2.36 11.41 0.58
N VAL A 94 1.26 11.55 1.32
CA VAL A 94 0.42 12.77 1.45
C VAL A 94 0.37 13.25 2.88
N ASP A 95 0.14 14.56 3.06
CA ASP A 95 -0.23 15.13 4.34
C ASP A 95 -1.74 15.03 4.62
N PRO A 96 -2.14 15.05 5.89
CA PRO A 96 -1.35 14.63 7.06
C PRO A 96 -0.80 13.19 6.93
N HIS A 97 0.48 13.00 7.24
CA HIS A 97 1.14 11.69 7.13
C HIS A 97 1.35 11.01 8.50
N PRO A 98 1.51 9.67 8.53
CA PRO A 98 1.83 8.96 9.78
C PRO A 98 3.18 9.39 10.36
N THR A 99 3.28 9.41 11.69
CA THR A 99 4.56 9.71 12.36
C THR A 99 5.68 8.74 11.96
N VAL A 100 6.95 9.16 12.10
CA VAL A 100 8.11 8.27 11.92
C VAL A 100 8.05 7.02 12.79
N GLY A 101 7.42 7.10 13.97
CA GLY A 101 7.19 5.94 14.85
C GLY A 101 6.26 4.92 14.18
N THR A 102 5.14 5.39 13.65
CA THR A 102 4.19 4.57 12.88
C THR A 102 4.83 3.97 11.63
N LEU A 103 5.57 4.77 10.85
CA LEU A 103 6.26 4.30 9.66
C LEU A 103 7.28 3.20 9.97
N ARG A 104 7.99 3.29 11.11
CA ARG A 104 8.92 2.24 11.57
C ARG A 104 8.21 0.94 11.96
N LEU A 105 7.03 1.03 12.57
CA LEU A 105 6.21 -0.16 12.87
C LEU A 105 5.75 -0.84 11.57
N VAL A 106 5.24 -0.05 10.63
CA VAL A 106 4.84 -0.53 9.29
C VAL A 106 6.03 -1.17 8.56
N ASP A 107 7.20 -0.54 8.58
CA ASP A 107 8.40 -1.08 7.93
C ASP A 107 8.83 -2.45 8.51
N GLY A 108 8.74 -2.60 9.84
CA GLY A 108 8.97 -3.87 10.52
C GLY A 108 7.94 -4.94 10.12
N PHE A 109 6.66 -4.57 10.09
CA PHE A 109 5.57 -5.47 9.70
C PHE A 109 5.69 -5.93 8.24
N VAL A 110 5.99 -5.02 7.32
CA VAL A 110 6.25 -5.33 5.91
C VAL A 110 7.41 -6.31 5.76
N SER A 111 8.48 -6.14 6.56
CA SER A 111 9.62 -7.05 6.55
C SER A 111 9.24 -8.44 7.05
N TYR A 112 8.37 -8.52 8.07
CA TYR A 112 7.83 -9.78 8.56
C TYR A 112 6.89 -10.46 7.55
N LEU A 113 5.98 -9.71 6.93
CA LEU A 113 5.13 -10.20 5.85
C LEU A 113 5.97 -10.76 4.70
N GLY A 114 7.06 -10.09 4.32
CA GLY A 114 7.99 -10.60 3.32
C GLY A 114 8.54 -11.99 3.67
N GLN A 115 8.90 -12.23 4.93
CA GLN A 115 9.34 -13.55 5.39
C GLN A 115 8.23 -14.60 5.32
N ILE A 116 7.03 -14.26 5.81
CA ILE A 116 5.86 -15.16 5.75
C ILE A 116 5.56 -15.55 4.30
N LEU A 117 5.52 -14.59 3.39
CA LEU A 117 5.18 -14.82 1.98
C LEU A 117 6.24 -15.63 1.26
N CYS A 118 7.53 -15.35 1.47
CA CYS A 118 8.61 -16.14 0.87
C CYS A 118 8.66 -17.57 1.42
N ALA A 119 8.29 -17.79 2.68
CA ALA A 119 8.18 -19.13 3.26
C ALA A 119 6.97 -19.90 2.72
N ALA A 120 5.83 -19.23 2.55
CA ALA A 120 4.61 -19.83 2.02
C ALA A 120 4.71 -20.12 0.52
N VAL A 121 5.36 -19.25 -0.25
CA VAL A 121 5.51 -19.37 -1.70
C VAL A 121 7.00 -19.33 -2.07
N PRO A 122 7.71 -20.48 -2.04
CA PRO A 122 9.15 -20.54 -2.28
C PRO A 122 9.61 -20.06 -3.67
N GLY A 123 8.70 -20.02 -4.64
CA GLY A 123 8.95 -19.49 -5.98
C GLY A 123 8.85 -17.96 -6.07
N ALA A 124 8.40 -17.28 -5.02
CA ALA A 124 8.29 -15.83 -5.01
C ALA A 124 9.66 -15.17 -4.85
N ILE A 125 9.97 -14.21 -5.73
CA ILE A 125 11.25 -13.50 -5.78
C ILE A 125 11.05 -12.00 -5.72
N TRP A 126 11.99 -11.31 -5.08
CA TRP A 126 12.02 -9.85 -5.08
C TRP A 126 12.61 -9.34 -6.37
N VAL A 127 11.87 -8.47 -7.07
CA VAL A 127 12.27 -7.89 -8.35
C VAL A 127 11.86 -6.41 -8.41
N VAL A 128 12.37 -5.72 -9.42
CA VAL A 128 11.84 -4.40 -9.79
C VAL A 128 10.51 -4.63 -10.49
N GLY A 129 9.49 -3.88 -10.07
CA GLY A 129 8.17 -3.97 -10.68
C GLY A 129 8.22 -3.51 -12.13
N GLU A 130 7.71 -4.35 -13.01
CA GLU A 130 7.68 -4.12 -14.45
C GLU A 130 6.24 -4.16 -14.95
N HIS A 131 5.93 -3.25 -15.88
CA HIS A 131 4.64 -3.25 -16.58
C HIS A 131 4.79 -2.62 -17.96
N ARG A 132 3.94 -3.02 -18.92
CA ARG A 132 3.92 -2.45 -20.26
C ARG A 132 3.40 -1.01 -20.28
N ILE A 133 2.55 -0.67 -19.32
CA ILE A 133 2.00 0.68 -19.12
C ILE A 133 3.01 1.49 -18.30
N ALA A 134 3.54 2.57 -18.88
CA ALA A 134 4.54 3.44 -18.24
C ALA A 134 4.03 4.12 -16.95
N ALA A 135 2.72 4.32 -16.82
CA ALA A 135 2.09 4.90 -15.63
C ALA A 135 1.71 3.85 -14.56
N HIS A 136 2.05 2.57 -14.74
CA HIS A 136 1.54 1.52 -13.86
C HIS A 136 1.99 1.71 -12.40
N PRO A 137 1.08 1.55 -11.40
CA PRO A 137 1.39 1.82 -9.99
C PRO A 137 2.44 0.93 -9.34
N LEU A 138 2.87 -0.15 -10.00
CA LEU A 138 3.95 -1.00 -9.51
C LEU A 138 5.28 -0.75 -10.22
N LEU A 139 5.31 0.06 -11.28
CA LEU A 139 6.52 0.31 -12.04
C LEU A 139 7.62 0.88 -11.13
N ASN A 140 8.85 0.37 -11.30
CA ASN A 140 10.08 0.73 -10.57
C ASN A 140 10.08 0.43 -9.06
N ARG A 141 9.00 -0.11 -8.49
CA ARG A 141 8.91 -0.41 -7.06
C ARG A 141 9.54 -1.77 -6.76
N PRO A 142 10.07 -1.99 -5.54
CA PRO A 142 10.47 -3.32 -5.11
C PRO A 142 9.24 -4.19 -4.86
N VAL A 143 8.99 -5.16 -5.73
CA VAL A 143 7.83 -6.05 -5.64
C VAL A 143 8.26 -7.47 -5.33
N LEU A 144 7.41 -8.19 -4.61
CA LEU A 144 7.49 -9.64 -4.52
C LEU A 144 6.67 -10.21 -5.69
N ALA A 145 7.30 -11.04 -6.52
CA ALA A 145 6.70 -11.54 -7.75
C ALA A 145 6.75 -13.07 -7.82
N ALA A 146 5.70 -13.68 -8.35
CA ALA A 146 5.64 -15.09 -8.69
C ALA A 146 4.75 -15.28 -9.93
N GLY A 147 5.29 -15.88 -10.99
CA GLY A 147 4.61 -15.98 -12.28
C GLY A 147 4.22 -14.60 -12.83
N HIS A 148 2.93 -14.36 -13.03
CA HIS A 148 2.39 -13.09 -13.52
C HIS A 148 1.90 -12.15 -12.41
N HIS A 149 2.05 -12.53 -11.14
CA HIS A 149 1.61 -11.71 -10.02
C HIS A 149 2.78 -10.94 -9.42
N GLN A 150 2.55 -9.65 -9.14
CA GLN A 150 3.49 -8.74 -8.50
C GLN A 150 2.78 -8.00 -7.36
N ILE A 151 3.43 -7.85 -6.22
CA ILE A 151 2.90 -7.09 -5.09
C ILE A 151 3.95 -6.19 -4.44
N PHE A 152 3.58 -4.93 -4.24
CA PHE A 152 4.32 -3.98 -3.41
C PHE A 152 3.82 -4.08 -1.95
N LEU A 153 4.53 -4.83 -1.10
CA LEU A 153 4.08 -5.14 0.27
C LEU A 153 3.80 -3.93 1.18
N PRO A 154 4.54 -2.80 1.12
CA PRO A 154 4.25 -1.64 1.95
C PRO A 154 2.85 -1.06 1.81
N LEU A 155 2.16 -1.36 0.71
CA LEU A 155 1.00 -0.61 0.28
C LEU A 155 -0.20 -0.68 1.23
N PHE A 156 -0.70 -1.88 1.51
CA PHE A 156 -1.85 -2.07 2.41
C PHE A 156 -1.54 -1.69 3.87
N PRO A 157 -0.38 -2.06 4.45
CA PRO A 157 0.02 -1.58 5.76
C PRO A 157 0.11 -0.04 5.85
N LEU A 158 0.66 0.63 4.81
CA LEU A 158 0.72 2.09 4.77
C LEU A 158 -0.68 2.69 4.72
N TYR A 159 -1.57 2.16 3.88
CA TYR A 159 -2.97 2.58 3.84
C TYR A 159 -3.65 2.48 5.21
N GLY A 160 -3.45 1.36 5.91
CA GLY A 160 -3.98 1.17 7.26
C GLY A 160 -3.40 2.17 8.27
N ALA A 161 -2.10 2.48 8.18
CA ALA A 161 -1.47 3.50 9.01
C ALA A 161 -2.03 4.91 8.75
N TYR A 162 -2.37 5.24 7.50
CA TYR A 162 -3.09 6.47 7.18
C TYR A 162 -4.48 6.50 7.84
N GLN A 163 -5.26 5.42 7.75
CA GLN A 163 -6.57 5.38 8.44
C GLN A 163 -6.42 5.63 9.95
N CYS A 164 -5.44 4.99 10.58
CA CYS A 164 -5.12 5.21 11.98
C CYS A 164 -4.77 6.69 12.28
N ALA A 165 -3.93 7.30 11.44
CA ALA A 165 -3.51 8.69 11.62
C ALA A 165 -4.71 9.66 11.59
N TYR A 166 -5.69 9.38 10.73
CA TYR A 166 -6.93 10.16 10.62
C TYR A 166 -8.04 9.74 11.59
N GLN A 167 -7.75 8.89 12.59
CA GLN A 167 -8.76 8.35 13.52
C GLN A 167 -9.94 7.66 12.83
N ARG A 168 -9.71 7.10 11.64
CA ARG A 168 -10.67 6.27 10.90
C ARG A 168 -10.47 4.80 11.24
N PHE A 169 -11.38 3.97 10.77
CA PHE A 169 -11.28 2.52 10.94
C PHE A 169 -10.20 1.95 10.00
N PRO A 170 -9.02 1.53 10.51
CA PRO A 170 -8.06 0.82 9.69
C PRO A 170 -8.60 -0.58 9.36
N MET A 171 -7.92 -1.26 8.42
CA MET A 171 -8.10 -2.69 8.24
C MET A 171 -7.88 -3.40 9.59
N SER A 172 -8.83 -4.23 10.01
CA SER A 172 -8.68 -5.04 11.23
C SER A 172 -7.61 -6.12 11.06
N GLY A 173 -7.13 -6.69 12.17
CA GLY A 173 -6.22 -7.85 12.14
C GLY A 173 -6.77 -9.01 11.30
N THR A 174 -8.07 -9.30 11.43
CA THR A 174 -8.76 -10.34 10.66
C THR A 174 -8.76 -10.06 9.17
N GLU A 175 -9.01 -8.81 8.76
CA GLU A 175 -8.99 -8.43 7.35
C GLU A 175 -7.58 -8.45 6.77
N MET A 176 -6.56 -8.06 7.54
CA MET A 176 -5.15 -8.15 7.14
C MET A 176 -4.68 -9.59 6.97
N LEU A 177 -5.11 -10.49 7.86
CA LEU A 177 -4.91 -11.93 7.72
C LEU A 177 -5.59 -12.49 6.47
N ALA A 178 -6.86 -12.11 6.24
CA ALA A 178 -7.60 -12.54 5.06
C ALA A 178 -6.95 -12.04 3.77
N HIS A 179 -6.47 -10.79 3.75
CA HIS A 179 -5.69 -10.23 2.65
C HIS A 179 -4.39 -11.02 2.43
N THR A 180 -3.62 -11.28 3.48
CA THR A 180 -2.35 -12.03 3.39
C THR A 180 -2.57 -13.43 2.79
N ARG A 181 -3.62 -14.13 3.21
CA ARG A 181 -3.99 -15.44 2.64
C ARG A 181 -4.36 -15.35 1.15
N ARG A 182 -5.10 -14.32 0.75
CA ARG A 182 -5.41 -14.08 -0.66
C ARG A 182 -4.16 -13.78 -1.47
N THR A 183 -3.21 -13.05 -0.90
CA THR A 183 -1.92 -12.76 -1.53
C THR A 183 -1.08 -14.02 -1.72
N ILE A 184 -1.02 -14.91 -0.71
CA ILE A 184 -0.37 -16.22 -0.85
C ILE A 184 -1.01 -17.02 -1.99
N HIS A 185 -2.34 -17.15 -1.96
CA HIS A 185 -3.07 -17.88 -3.00
C HIS A 185 -2.81 -17.32 -4.40
N ALA A 186 -2.82 -15.99 -4.56
CA ALA A 186 -2.51 -15.33 -5.82
C ALA A 186 -1.07 -15.61 -6.29
N LEU A 187 -0.08 -15.51 -5.39
CA LEU A 187 1.32 -15.81 -5.72
C LEU A 187 1.55 -17.29 -6.06
N GLU A 188 0.72 -18.21 -5.57
CA GLU A 188 0.73 -19.63 -5.96
C GLU A 188 0.10 -19.89 -7.34
N GLY A 189 -0.43 -18.85 -8.01
CA GLY A 189 -1.19 -18.96 -9.27
C GLY A 189 -2.68 -19.23 -9.05
N GLY A 190 -3.16 -19.11 -7.81
CA GLY A 190 -4.57 -19.19 -7.45
C GLY A 190 -5.27 -17.84 -7.58
N GLY A 191 -6.01 -17.66 -8.67
CA GLY A 191 -6.78 -16.44 -8.97
C GLY A 191 -6.93 -16.25 -10.47
N THR A 192 -7.77 -15.30 -10.88
CA THR A 192 -7.79 -14.86 -12.27
C THR A 192 -6.40 -14.35 -12.64
N GLU A 193 -5.80 -14.89 -13.70
CA GLU A 193 -4.46 -14.51 -14.12
C GLU A 193 -4.39 -12.99 -14.28
N ALA A 194 -3.47 -12.34 -13.57
CA ALA A 194 -3.21 -10.90 -13.79
C ALA A 194 -2.69 -10.64 -15.22
N ALA A 195 -2.28 -11.69 -15.94
CA ALA A 195 -1.81 -11.65 -17.31
C ALA A 195 -2.93 -11.45 -18.36
N ASP A 196 -4.19 -11.75 -18.05
CA ASP A 196 -5.29 -11.66 -19.02
C ASP A 196 -6.02 -10.30 -19.02
N LEU A 197 -5.63 -9.38 -18.15
CA LEU A 197 -6.29 -8.08 -18.03
C LEU A 197 -5.44 -7.02 -18.73
N GLU A 198 -5.62 -6.88 -20.05
CA GLU A 198 -4.97 -5.85 -20.87
C GLU A 198 -5.32 -4.42 -20.44
N GLU A 199 -6.42 -4.24 -19.69
CA GLU A 199 -6.91 -2.95 -19.20
C GLU A 199 -6.80 -2.83 -17.67
N PRO A 200 -6.28 -1.69 -17.16
CA PRO A 200 -6.21 -1.43 -15.72
C PRO A 200 -7.63 -1.27 -15.14
N MET A 201 -7.82 -1.66 -13.88
CA MET A 201 -9.13 -1.57 -13.20
C MET A 201 -9.64 -0.14 -13.09
N VAL A 202 -8.70 0.79 -13.01
CA VAL A 202 -8.91 2.22 -12.92
C VAL A 202 -7.95 2.88 -13.89
N THR A 203 -8.40 3.94 -14.54
CA THR A 203 -7.53 4.86 -15.29
C THR A 203 -7.82 6.25 -14.77
N VAL A 204 -6.81 6.94 -14.27
CA VAL A 204 -6.97 8.32 -13.82
C VAL A 204 -6.34 9.26 -14.84
N VAL A 205 -7.08 10.30 -15.24
CA VAL A 205 -6.65 11.31 -16.20
C VAL A 205 -6.78 12.69 -15.58
N ALA A 206 -5.70 13.47 -15.61
CA ALA A 206 -5.69 14.86 -15.18
C ALA A 206 -6.49 15.76 -16.13
N GLU A 207 -7.49 16.43 -15.58
CA GLU A 207 -8.29 17.46 -16.25
C GLU A 207 -8.14 18.81 -15.53
N VAL A 208 -8.65 19.88 -16.11
CA VAL A 208 -8.49 21.23 -15.54
C VAL A 208 -9.28 21.36 -14.24
N GLY A 209 -8.59 21.14 -13.11
CA GLY A 209 -9.13 21.29 -11.76
C GLY A 209 -9.68 20.01 -11.13
N CYS A 210 -9.62 18.88 -11.83
CA CYS A 210 -10.13 17.58 -11.40
C CYS A 210 -9.35 16.41 -12.04
N PHE A 211 -9.66 15.17 -11.65
CA PHE A 211 -9.22 13.95 -12.33
C PHE A 211 -10.48 13.20 -12.77
N ASP A 212 -10.46 12.78 -14.03
CA ASP A 212 -11.40 11.82 -14.57
C ASP A 212 -10.90 10.41 -14.27
N VAL A 213 -11.71 9.66 -13.54
CA VAL A 213 -11.43 8.28 -13.11
C VAL A 213 -12.30 7.34 -13.92
N GLY A 214 -11.71 6.75 -14.97
CA GLY A 214 -12.30 5.65 -15.72
C GLY A 214 -12.24 4.36 -14.92
N LEU A 215 -13.35 3.64 -14.88
CA LEU A 215 -13.46 2.31 -14.30
C LEU A 215 -13.55 1.29 -15.42
N ARG A 216 -12.85 0.17 -15.27
CA ARG A 216 -12.98 -0.96 -16.20
C ARG A 216 -14.41 -1.50 -16.22
N GLU A 217 -14.83 -2.07 -17.34
CA GLU A 217 -16.23 -2.48 -17.55
C GLU A 217 -16.75 -3.47 -16.49
N ASP A 218 -15.92 -4.40 -16.03
CA ASP A 218 -16.26 -5.36 -14.98
C ASP A 218 -16.53 -4.66 -13.63
N VAL A 219 -15.79 -3.60 -13.32
CA VAL A 219 -16.03 -2.77 -12.13
C VAL A 219 -17.34 -1.99 -12.28
N ALA A 220 -17.54 -1.37 -13.45
CA ALA A 220 -18.73 -0.58 -13.75
C ALA A 220 -20.02 -1.41 -13.70
N ALA A 221 -19.94 -2.73 -13.96
CA ALA A 221 -21.04 -3.68 -13.85
C ALA A 221 -21.57 -3.88 -12.41
N HIS A 222 -20.87 -3.38 -11.39
CA HIS A 222 -21.27 -3.44 -9.99
C HIS A 222 -21.66 -2.06 -9.43
N PRO A 223 -22.84 -1.51 -9.78
CA PRO A 223 -23.19 -0.12 -9.45
C PRO A 223 -23.20 0.18 -7.94
N GLY A 224 -23.66 -0.76 -7.09
CA GLY A 224 -23.64 -0.57 -5.63
C GLY A 224 -22.22 -0.50 -5.04
N LEU A 225 -21.26 -1.20 -5.67
CA LEU A 225 -19.85 -1.13 -5.30
C LEU A 225 -19.25 0.22 -5.72
N VAL A 226 -19.60 0.71 -6.91
CA VAL A 226 -19.18 2.04 -7.38
C VAL A 226 -19.74 3.16 -6.50
N GLU A 227 -20.99 3.08 -6.05
CA GLU A 227 -21.54 4.05 -5.09
C GLU A 227 -20.78 4.05 -3.76
N GLN A 228 -20.37 2.87 -3.28
CA GLN A 228 -19.56 2.75 -2.06
C GLN A 228 -18.16 3.33 -2.26
N LEU A 229 -17.52 3.08 -3.41
CA LEU A 229 -16.25 3.68 -3.80
C LEU A 229 -16.35 5.22 -3.77
N VAL A 230 -17.39 5.78 -4.39
CA VAL A 230 -17.65 7.23 -4.44
C VAL A 230 -17.80 7.80 -3.04
N ALA A 231 -18.63 7.19 -2.19
CA ALA A 231 -18.86 7.66 -0.83
C ALA A 231 -17.57 7.63 0.01
N GLU A 232 -16.83 6.52 -0.04
CA GLU A 232 -15.59 6.37 0.72
C GLU A 232 -14.46 7.25 0.21
N LEU A 233 -14.47 7.60 -1.09
CA LEU A 233 -13.52 8.54 -1.67
C LEU A 233 -13.87 9.99 -1.30
N ALA A 234 -15.16 10.34 -1.27
CA ALA A 234 -15.62 11.68 -0.89
C ALA A 234 -15.30 12.02 0.57
N ASP A 235 -15.23 10.99 1.44
CA ASP A 235 -14.84 11.13 2.84
C ASP A 235 -13.32 11.20 3.06
N ARG A 236 -12.49 11.28 2.00
CA ARG A 236 -11.02 11.37 2.13
C ARG A 236 -10.56 12.81 2.30
N ASP A 237 -9.55 13.01 3.15
CA ASP A 237 -8.95 14.34 3.34
C ASP A 237 -8.23 14.75 2.06
N GLY A 238 -8.40 16.02 1.68
CA GLY A 238 -7.88 16.54 0.43
C GLY A 238 -8.75 16.25 -0.79
N ILE A 239 -9.90 15.57 -0.62
CA ILE A 239 -10.94 15.44 -1.64
C ILE A 239 -12.03 16.48 -1.36
N LEU A 240 -12.31 17.35 -2.34
CA LEU A 240 -13.37 18.36 -2.24
C LEU A 240 -14.71 17.81 -2.71
N SER A 241 -14.69 17.00 -3.77
CA SER A 241 -15.90 16.43 -4.33
C SER A 241 -15.59 15.14 -5.08
N VAL A 242 -16.56 14.23 -5.10
CA VAL A 242 -16.57 13.04 -5.95
C VAL A 242 -17.96 12.93 -6.53
N TYR A 243 -18.07 12.82 -7.85
CA TYR A 243 -19.35 12.60 -8.49
C TYR A 243 -19.23 11.67 -9.67
N ARG A 244 -20.29 10.90 -9.88
CA ARG A 244 -20.36 9.91 -10.93
C ARG A 244 -20.65 10.59 -12.28
N TYR A 245 -19.85 10.27 -13.29
CA TYR A 245 -20.05 10.72 -14.66
C TYR A 245 -20.35 9.49 -15.54
N GLY A 246 -21.58 9.00 -15.43
CA GLY A 246 -22.02 7.79 -16.15
C GLY A 246 -21.68 6.48 -15.45
N PRO A 247 -21.87 5.33 -16.12
CA PRO A 247 -21.77 4.02 -15.47
C PRO A 247 -20.33 3.63 -15.11
N ALA A 248 -19.35 4.08 -15.88
CA ALA A 248 -17.94 3.66 -15.82
C ALA A 248 -16.95 4.82 -15.60
N ALA A 249 -17.41 5.99 -15.17
CA ALA A 249 -16.51 7.09 -14.84
C ALA A 249 -16.96 7.86 -13.62
N ILE A 250 -15.97 8.35 -12.87
CA ILE A 250 -16.13 9.20 -11.70
C ILE A 250 -15.24 10.42 -11.92
N VAL A 251 -15.74 11.60 -11.61
CA VAL A 251 -14.93 12.82 -11.55
C VAL A 251 -14.67 13.12 -10.09
N VAL A 252 -13.45 13.52 -9.80
CA VAL A 252 -13.01 13.81 -8.46
C VAL A 252 -12.33 15.16 -8.46
N ASP A 253 -12.63 16.00 -7.48
CA ASP A 253 -11.95 17.27 -7.24
C ASP A 253 -11.00 17.10 -6.04
N PHE A 254 -9.72 17.43 -6.23
CA PHE A 254 -8.68 17.35 -5.19
C PHE A 254 -7.68 18.51 -5.31
N PRO A 255 -7.51 19.31 -4.26
CA PRO A 255 -6.37 20.21 -4.15
C PRO A 255 -5.07 19.49 -3.74
N ASP A 256 -5.18 18.35 -3.02
CA ASP A 256 -4.04 17.80 -2.27
C ASP A 256 -3.57 16.40 -2.74
N TRP A 257 -4.32 15.76 -3.64
CA TRP A 257 -3.98 14.45 -4.22
C TRP A 257 -3.51 14.59 -5.66
N ASP A 258 -2.68 13.66 -6.14
CA ASP A 258 -2.34 13.52 -7.56
C ASP A 258 -2.91 12.25 -8.20
N GLU A 259 -2.80 12.20 -9.53
CA GLU A 259 -3.28 11.12 -10.40
C GLU A 259 -2.88 9.73 -9.89
N LEU A 260 -1.62 9.58 -9.46
CA LEU A 260 -1.07 8.31 -9.02
C LEU A 260 -1.64 7.90 -7.66
N GLN A 261 -1.84 8.85 -6.74
CA GLN A 261 -2.43 8.57 -5.42
C GLN A 261 -3.89 8.14 -5.54
N LEU A 262 -4.64 8.82 -6.40
CA LEU A 262 -6.02 8.46 -6.68
C LEU A 262 -6.11 7.09 -7.36
N ASP A 263 -5.28 6.85 -8.37
CA ASP A 263 -5.24 5.58 -9.09
C ASP A 263 -4.91 4.41 -8.14
N LEU A 264 -3.90 4.61 -7.29
CA LEU A 264 -3.48 3.65 -6.29
C LEU A 264 -4.61 3.36 -5.28
N TRP A 265 -5.24 4.40 -4.75
CA TRP A 265 -6.32 4.24 -3.78
C TRP A 265 -7.52 3.50 -4.39
N CYS A 266 -7.99 3.95 -5.55
CA CYS A 266 -9.13 3.33 -6.24
C CYS A 266 -8.83 1.88 -6.61
N THR A 267 -7.65 1.61 -7.16
CA THR A 267 -7.22 0.24 -7.51
C THR A 267 -7.24 -0.68 -6.30
N LEU A 268 -6.70 -0.24 -5.15
CA LEU A 268 -6.66 -1.05 -3.94
C LEU A 268 -8.01 -1.24 -3.28
N TRP A 269 -8.82 -0.18 -3.26
CA TRP A 269 -10.17 -0.24 -2.74
C TRP A 269 -10.99 -1.27 -3.54
N LEU A 270 -10.88 -1.23 -4.87
CA LEU A 270 -11.56 -2.18 -5.75
C LEU A 270 -11.03 -3.61 -5.58
N GLN A 271 -9.72 -3.80 -5.47
CA GLN A 271 -9.14 -5.12 -5.18
C GLN A 271 -9.64 -5.72 -3.85
N ARG A 272 -10.01 -4.88 -2.87
CA ARG A 272 -10.58 -5.31 -1.59
C ARG A 272 -12.05 -5.69 -1.69
N HIS A 273 -12.83 -4.95 -2.48
CA HIS A 273 -14.29 -5.02 -2.44
C HIS A 273 -14.94 -5.73 -3.62
N LEU A 274 -14.24 -5.88 -4.76
CA LEU A 274 -14.80 -6.58 -5.90
C LEU A 274 -15.15 -8.03 -5.54
N PRO A 275 -16.40 -8.46 -5.83
CA PRO A 275 -16.77 -9.86 -5.73
C PRO A 275 -15.87 -10.67 -6.67
N ARG A 276 -15.23 -11.72 -6.13
CA ARG A 276 -14.53 -12.71 -6.95
C ARG A 276 -15.48 -13.83 -7.34
#